data_AF-A0AA85A3W6-F1
#
_entry.id   AF-A0AA85A3W6-F1
#
_cell.length_a   1.000
_cell.length_b   1.000
_cell.length_c   1.000
_cell.angle_alpha   90.00
_cell.angle_beta   90.00
_cell.angle_gamma   90.00
#
_symmetry.space_group_name_H-M   'P 1'
#
loop_
_entity.id
_entity.type
_entity.pdbx_description
1 polymer ?
#
loop_
_entity_poly.entity_id
_entity_poly.type
_entity_poly.pdbx_seq_one_letter_code
_entity_poly.pdbx_strand_id
1 'polypeptide(L)'
;MPINLPHILHQIEEACKASSSNQKLCRLVAVSKEKPIKSIIEAYNFGQRHFGENKIVHLYDKSYSPELIKSCPDIKWHFIGRIQSNKIKKLAGVNNLYMVESVDSMDHAEILNLSWGLNHQIPLNIMIQVNTSGEPRSSTLLHNSVFREEWHQTH
;
A
#
# COMPACT_ATOMS: atom_id res chain seq x y z
N MET A 1 21.52 -3.96 11.19
CA MET A 1 20.99 -5.09 11.97
C MET A 1 20.15 -5.93 11.03
N PRO A 2 20.33 -7.26 10.99
CA PRO A 2 19.46 -8.13 10.21
C PRO A 2 18.02 -7.98 10.69
N ILE A 3 17.07 -8.04 9.76
CA ILE A 3 15.64 -7.92 10.05
C ILE A 3 15.23 -9.14 10.88
N ASN A 4 14.69 -8.93 12.09
CA ASN A 4 14.16 -10.03 12.92
C ASN A 4 12.72 -10.36 12.52
N LEU A 5 12.54 -10.78 11.27
CA LEU A 5 11.22 -11.12 10.70
C LEU A 5 10.49 -12.20 11.51
N PRO A 6 11.15 -13.29 11.97
CA PRO A 6 10.47 -14.32 12.76
C PRO A 6 9.86 -13.79 14.06
N HIS A 7 10.57 -12.89 14.76
CA HIS A 7 10.04 -12.29 15.99
C HIS A 7 8.81 -11.40 15.74
N ILE A 8 8.82 -10.61 14.66
CA ILE A 8 7.68 -9.76 14.30
C ILE A 8 6.46 -10.62 13.91
N LEU A 9 6.67 -11.69 13.14
CA LEU A 9 5.60 -12.61 12.78
C LEU A 9 4.98 -13.29 14.01
N HIS A 10 5.81 -13.71 14.97
CA HIS A 10 5.33 -14.26 16.24
C HIS A 10 4.51 -13.24 17.03
N GLN A 11 4.94 -11.98 17.11
CA GLN A 11 4.17 -10.92 17.79
C GLN A 11 2.80 -10.69 17.14
N ILE A 12 2.73 -10.72 15.81
CA ILE A 12 1.47 -10.58 15.07
C ILE A 12 0.54 -11.76 15.36
N GLU A 13 1.09 -12.98 15.36
CA GLU A 13 0.30 -14.18 15.63
C GLU A 13 -0.30 -14.15 17.03
N GLU A 14 0.50 -13.81 18.05
CA GLU A 14 0.03 -13.69 19.43
C GLU A 14 -1.04 -12.58 19.59
N ALA A 15 -0.86 -11.44 18.92
CA ALA A 15 -1.85 -10.36 18.91
C ALA A 15 -3.17 -10.78 18.23
N CYS A 16 -3.11 -11.54 17.13
CA CYS A 16 -4.28 -12.08 16.45
C CYS A 16 -5.03 -13.08 17.35
N LYS A 17 -4.31 -13.99 18.03
CA LYS A 17 -4.88 -14.98 18.97
C LYS A 17 -5.56 -14.33 20.17
N ALA A 18 -5.00 -13.23 20.68
CA ALA A 18 -5.57 -12.47 21.79
C ALA A 18 -6.84 -11.69 21.42
N SER A 19 -7.13 -11.52 20.13
CA SER A 19 -8.32 -10.81 19.67
C SER A 19 -9.53 -11.74 19.57
N SER A 20 -10.70 -11.28 20.00
CA SER A 20 -11.97 -12.02 20.00
C SER A 20 -12.51 -12.37 18.60
N SER A 21 -11.85 -11.90 17.53
CA SER A 21 -12.15 -12.22 16.14
C SER A 21 -11.17 -13.28 15.64
N ASN A 22 -11.43 -14.55 15.97
CA ASN A 22 -10.59 -15.71 15.67
C ASN A 22 -10.44 -16.05 14.15
N GLN A 23 -10.46 -15.06 13.24
CA GLN A 23 -10.63 -15.29 11.80
C GLN A 23 -9.88 -14.37 10.84
N LYS A 24 -9.20 -13.30 11.26
CA LYS A 24 -8.46 -12.44 10.31
C LYS A 24 -6.97 -12.46 10.57
N LEU A 25 -6.25 -13.16 9.69
CA LEU A 25 -4.80 -13.11 9.62
C LEU A 25 -4.37 -11.69 9.23
N CYS A 26 -3.64 -11.02 10.11
CA CYS A 26 -3.05 -9.72 9.81
C CYS A 26 -1.99 -9.85 8.72
N ARG A 27 -1.99 -8.92 7.76
CA ARG A 27 -0.94 -8.82 6.75
C ARG A 27 0.19 -7.92 7.26
N LEU A 28 1.40 -8.47 7.36
CA LEU A 28 2.60 -7.67 7.57
C LEU A 28 3.04 -7.00 6.27
N VAL A 29 3.07 -5.67 6.23
CA VAL A 29 3.67 -4.87 5.15
C VAL A 29 5.00 -4.28 5.65
N ALA A 30 6.12 -4.73 5.08
CA ALA A 30 7.45 -4.25 5.48
C ALA A 30 7.76 -2.91 4.80
N VAL A 31 7.91 -1.83 5.58
CA VAL A 31 8.20 -0.50 5.03
C VAL A 31 9.66 -0.41 4.59
N SER A 32 9.88 -0.34 3.28
CA SER A 32 11.21 -0.36 2.64
C SER A 32 11.73 1.02 2.22
N LYS A 33 11.04 2.10 2.62
CA LYS A 33 11.49 3.47 2.35
C LYS A 33 12.94 3.65 2.78
N GLU A 34 13.75 4.22 1.88
CA GLU A 34 15.18 4.49 2.10
C GLU A 34 16.03 3.24 2.41
N LYS A 35 15.48 2.04 2.27
CA LYS A 35 16.23 0.79 2.39
C LYS A 35 16.90 0.42 1.07
N PRO A 36 18.16 -0.05 1.11
CA PRO A 36 18.85 -0.54 -0.08
C PRO A 36 18.18 -1.82 -0.60
N ILE A 37 18.34 -2.09 -1.90
CA ILE A 37 17.77 -3.28 -2.58
C ILE A 37 18.17 -4.57 -1.86
N LYS A 38 19.44 -4.69 -1.44
CA LYS A 38 19.94 -5.86 -0.70
C LYS A 38 19.09 -6.20 0.53
N SER A 39 18.63 -5.21 1.29
CA SER A 39 17.79 -5.45 2.47
C SER A 39 16.37 -5.92 2.11
N ILE A 40 15.86 -5.49 0.96
CA ILE A 40 14.56 -5.94 0.43
C ILE A 40 14.67 -7.41 0.02
N ILE A 41 15.73 -7.77 -0.71
CA ILE A 41 16.01 -9.15 -1.13
C ILE A 41 16.22 -10.05 0.09
N GLU A 42 16.96 -9.60 1.10
CA GLU A 42 17.15 -10.34 2.35
C GLU A 42 15.80 -10.63 3.03
N ALA A 43 14.97 -9.61 3.26
CA ALA A 43 13.64 -9.81 3.85
C ALA A 43 12.75 -10.73 2.99
N TYR A 44 12.84 -10.59 1.67
CA TYR A 44 12.10 -11.43 0.72
C TYR A 44 12.50 -12.91 0.83
N ASN A 45 13.80 -13.19 0.99
CA ASN A 45 14.32 -14.54 1.19
C ASN A 45 13.86 -15.16 2.52
N PHE A 46 13.51 -14.33 3.51
CA PHE A 46 12.86 -14.78 4.75
C PHE A 46 11.33 -14.94 4.64
N GLY A 47 10.76 -14.86 3.43
CA GLY A 47 9.34 -15.07 3.17
C GLY A 47 8.49 -13.80 3.16
N GLN A 48 9.07 -12.61 3.40
CA GLN A 48 8.33 -11.36 3.23
C GLN A 48 7.95 -11.17 1.76
N ARG A 49 6.70 -10.76 1.50
CA ARG A 49 6.22 -10.49 0.14
C ARG A 49 5.66 -9.08 -0.03
N HIS A 50 5.03 -8.55 1.02
CA HIS A 50 4.38 -7.25 0.97
C HIS A 50 5.34 -6.16 1.44
N PHE A 51 5.63 -5.18 0.58
CA PHE A 51 6.56 -4.08 0.88
C PHE A 51 5.91 -2.73 0.63
N GLY A 52 6.13 -1.78 1.54
CA GLY A 52 5.54 -0.44 1.51
C GLY A 52 6.55 0.64 1.14
N GLU A 53 6.20 1.49 0.18
CA GLU A 53 6.94 2.69 -0.21
C GLU A 53 6.09 3.96 -0.03
N ASN A 54 6.74 5.07 0.34
CA ASN A 54 6.06 6.34 0.59
C ASN A 54 6.31 7.42 -0.48
N LYS A 55 7.14 7.12 -1.50
CA LYS A 55 7.44 8.03 -2.61
C LYS A 55 7.22 7.29 -3.93
N ILE A 56 6.33 7.79 -4.78
CA ILE A 56 5.94 7.16 -6.06
C ILE A 56 7.17 6.94 -6.96
N VAL A 57 8.07 7.92 -7.03
CA VAL A 57 9.28 7.81 -7.86
C VAL A 57 10.18 6.67 -7.38
N HIS A 58 10.45 6.58 -6.08
CA HIS A 58 11.27 5.50 -5.53
C HIS A 58 10.62 4.13 -5.73
N LEU A 59 9.31 4.04 -5.55
CA LEU A 59 8.56 2.81 -5.76
C LEU A 59 8.67 2.34 -7.22
N TYR A 60 8.44 3.25 -8.16
CA TYR A 60 8.59 2.98 -9.59
C TYR A 60 10.00 2.53 -9.92
N ASP A 61 11.02 3.27 -9.49
CA ASP A 61 12.40 2.94 -9.83
C ASP A 61 12.81 1.56 -9.24
N LYS A 62 12.28 1.20 -8.07
CA LYS A 62 12.44 -0.14 -7.48
C LYS A 62 11.68 -1.22 -8.26
N SER A 63 10.45 -0.96 -8.72
CA SER A 63 9.67 -1.93 -9.48
C SER A 63 10.25 -2.25 -10.87
N TYR A 64 11.12 -1.38 -11.38
CA TYR A 64 11.86 -1.59 -12.64
C TYR A 64 13.32 -2.00 -12.43
N SER A 65 13.77 -2.19 -11.19
CA SER A 65 15.13 -2.65 -10.92
C SER A 65 15.32 -4.10 -11.42
N PRO A 66 16.30 -4.37 -12.31
CA PRO A 66 16.56 -5.73 -12.79
C PRO A 66 16.90 -6.71 -11.67
N GLU A 67 17.56 -6.23 -10.61
CA GLU A 67 17.94 -7.05 -9.46
C GLU A 67 16.71 -7.51 -8.68
N LEU A 68 15.74 -6.61 -8.45
CA LEU A 68 14.49 -6.93 -7.76
C LEU A 68 13.56 -7.76 -8.64
N ILE A 69 13.47 -7.47 -9.93
CA ILE A 69 12.67 -8.28 -10.86
C ILE A 69 13.17 -9.74 -10.88
N LYS A 70 14.49 -9.93 -10.91
CA LYS A 70 15.09 -11.27 -10.91
C LYS A 70 14.98 -11.99 -9.57
N SER A 71 15.25 -11.29 -8.46
CA SER A 71 15.37 -11.91 -7.14
C SER A 71 14.05 -12.00 -6.38
N CYS A 72 13.09 -11.12 -6.71
CA CYS A 72 11.82 -10.97 -6.01
C CYS A 72 10.62 -10.95 -6.99
N PRO A 73 10.44 -11.98 -7.84
CA PRO A 73 9.46 -11.95 -8.95
C PRO A 73 8.01 -11.76 -8.52
N ASP A 74 7.61 -12.22 -7.32
CA ASP A 74 6.24 -12.11 -6.79
C ASP A 74 6.12 -11.06 -5.66
N ILE A 75 7.07 -10.12 -5.57
CA ILE A 75 7.00 -8.99 -4.63
C ILE A 75 5.67 -8.24 -4.80
N LYS A 76 5.04 -7.83 -3.69
CA LYS A 76 3.78 -7.10 -3.70
C LYS A 76 4.01 -5.70 -3.17
N TRP A 77 3.95 -4.71 -4.05
CA TRP A 77 4.18 -3.34 -3.68
C TRP A 77 2.91 -2.66 -3.15
N HIS A 78 3.07 -1.99 -2.02
CA HIS A 78 2.08 -1.13 -1.41
C HIS A 78 2.56 0.31 -1.50
N PHE A 79 1.73 1.19 -2.03
CA PHE A 79 1.95 2.62 -1.88
C PHE A 79 1.24 3.11 -0.62
N ILE A 80 2.02 3.60 0.35
CA ILE A 80 1.54 4.03 1.67
C ILE A 80 1.86 5.52 1.95
N GLY A 81 2.33 6.23 0.93
CA GLY A 81 2.68 7.65 1.01
C GLY A 81 1.53 8.55 0.59
N ARG A 82 1.71 9.87 0.73
CA ARG A 82 0.76 10.84 0.18
C ARG A 82 0.78 10.80 -1.34
N ILE A 83 -0.40 10.69 -1.96
CA ILE A 83 -0.53 10.74 -3.41
C ILE A 83 -0.22 12.17 -3.89
N GLN A 84 0.62 12.26 -4.93
CA GLN A 84 0.86 13.50 -5.67
C GLN A 84 0.10 13.37 -6.98
N SER A 85 -0.90 14.23 -7.22
CA SER A 85 -1.84 14.08 -8.34
C SER A 85 -1.14 14.00 -9.71
N ASN A 86 -0.09 14.80 -9.90
CA ASN A 86 0.74 14.80 -11.12
C ASN A 86 1.62 13.55 -11.30
N LYS A 87 1.66 12.64 -10.32
CA LYS A 87 2.43 11.38 -10.37
C LYS A 87 1.54 10.14 -10.39
N ILE A 88 0.21 10.27 -10.36
CA ILE A 88 -0.71 9.12 -10.37
C ILE A 88 -0.50 8.23 -11.60
N LYS A 89 -0.30 8.81 -12.78
CA LYS A 89 0.03 8.05 -14.01
C LYS A 89 1.31 7.21 -13.85
N LYS A 90 2.32 7.75 -13.15
CA LYS A 90 3.55 7.01 -12.85
C LYS A 90 3.30 5.90 -11.83
N LEU A 91 2.46 6.14 -10.82
CA LEU A 91 2.05 5.13 -9.85
C LEU A 91 1.31 3.96 -10.53
N ALA A 92 0.41 4.25 -11.46
CA ALA A 92 -0.32 3.24 -12.22
C ALA A 92 0.57 2.35 -13.11
N GLY A 93 1.79 2.81 -13.43
CA GLY A 93 2.79 2.04 -14.19
C GLY A 93 3.75 1.23 -13.32
N VAL A 94 3.56 1.15 -12.00
CA VAL A 94 4.44 0.36 -11.11
C VAL A 94 4.21 -1.14 -11.36
N ASN A 95 5.27 -1.87 -11.71
CA ASN A 95 5.19 -3.33 -11.82
C ASN A 95 4.92 -3.96 -10.45
N ASN A 96 4.07 -4.99 -10.42
CA ASN A 96 3.66 -5.68 -9.19
C ASN A 96 3.08 -4.74 -8.11
N LEU A 97 2.44 -3.63 -8.53
CA LEU A 97 1.63 -2.83 -7.63
C LEU A 97 0.45 -3.67 -7.15
N TYR A 98 0.42 -3.94 -5.85
CA TYR A 98 -0.60 -4.75 -5.22
C TYR A 98 -1.72 -3.89 -4.63
N MET A 99 -1.36 -2.75 -4.03
CA MET A 99 -2.33 -1.89 -3.33
C MET A 99 -1.87 -0.44 -3.20
N VAL A 100 -2.82 0.49 -3.24
CA VAL A 100 -2.62 1.91 -2.89
C VAL A 100 -3.43 2.22 -1.64
N GLU A 101 -2.77 2.48 -0.51
CA GLU A 101 -3.42 2.58 0.81
C GLU A 101 -3.80 4.00 1.23
N SER A 102 -3.58 4.97 0.34
CA SER A 102 -3.58 6.40 0.67
C SER A 102 -4.45 7.24 -0.27
N VAL A 103 -5.50 6.66 -0.83
CA VAL A 103 -6.48 7.41 -1.64
C VAL A 103 -7.29 8.31 -0.71
N ASP A 104 -7.18 9.62 -0.87
CA ASP A 104 -7.81 10.62 0.01
C ASP A 104 -8.71 11.62 -0.73
N SER A 105 -9.04 11.37 -2.01
CA SER A 105 -10.01 12.18 -2.75
C SER A 105 -10.63 11.40 -3.93
N MET A 106 -11.79 11.84 -4.40
CA MET A 106 -12.42 11.29 -5.60
C MET A 106 -11.55 11.51 -6.83
N ASP A 107 -10.97 12.71 -6.99
CA ASP A 107 -10.02 13.02 -8.08
C ASP A 107 -8.85 12.03 -8.14
N HIS A 108 -8.28 11.66 -6.97
CA HIS A 108 -7.22 10.67 -6.91
C HIS A 108 -7.72 9.29 -7.38
N ALA A 109 -8.91 8.87 -6.96
CA ALA A 109 -9.52 7.61 -7.35
C ALA A 109 -9.80 7.56 -8.86
N GLU A 110 -10.40 8.61 -9.43
CA GLU A 110 -10.74 8.69 -10.85
C GLU A 110 -9.49 8.67 -11.74
N ILE A 111 -8.50 9.51 -11.46
CA ILE A 111 -7.27 9.57 -12.25
C ILE A 111 -6.51 8.23 -12.14
N LEU A 112 -6.50 7.61 -10.96
CA LEU A 112 -5.85 6.32 -10.75
C LEU A 112 -6.57 5.21 -11.51
N ASN A 113 -7.91 5.15 -11.43
CA ASN A 113 -8.73 4.17 -12.14
C ASN A 113 -8.55 4.27 -13.66
N LEU A 114 -8.65 5.48 -14.21
CA LEU A 114 -8.42 5.72 -15.64
C LEU A 114 -7.01 5.30 -16.05
N SER A 115 -5.98 5.71 -15.30
CA SER A 115 -4.58 5.42 -15.63
C SER A 115 -4.25 3.93 -15.53
N TRP A 116 -4.82 3.24 -14.54
CA TRP A 116 -4.63 1.81 -14.31
C TRP A 116 -5.32 0.98 -15.41
N GLY A 117 -6.56 1.32 -15.76
CA GLY A 117 -7.36 0.62 -16.77
C GLY A 117 -6.80 0.68 -18.19
N LEU A 118 -5.89 1.62 -18.48
CA LEU A 118 -5.19 1.66 -19.77
C LEU A 118 -4.23 0.47 -19.97
N ASN A 119 -3.70 -0.11 -18.88
CA ASN A 119 -2.63 -1.11 -18.94
C ASN A 119 -2.99 -2.42 -18.22
N HIS A 120 -4.06 -2.46 -17.44
CA HIS A 120 -4.42 -3.59 -16.60
C HIS A 120 -5.90 -3.95 -16.74
N GLN A 121 -6.19 -5.24 -16.81
CA GLN A 121 -7.55 -5.76 -16.90
C GLN A 121 -8.15 -6.09 -15.51
N ILE A 122 -7.30 -6.27 -14.50
CA ILE A 122 -7.72 -6.59 -13.13
C ILE A 122 -7.78 -5.30 -12.30
N PRO A 123 -8.83 -5.07 -11.49
CA PRO A 123 -8.91 -3.90 -10.63
C PRO A 123 -7.74 -3.78 -9.65
N LEU A 124 -7.28 -2.55 -9.42
CA LEU A 124 -6.28 -2.25 -8.39
C LEU A 124 -6.94 -2.22 -7.00
N ASN A 125 -6.34 -2.87 -6.02
CA ASN A 125 -6.80 -2.74 -4.63
C ASN A 125 -6.45 -1.34 -4.10
N ILE A 126 -7.42 -0.69 -3.46
CA ILE A 126 -7.20 0.59 -2.80
C ILE A 126 -7.70 0.58 -1.36
N MET A 127 -7.13 1.44 -0.52
CA MET A 127 -7.74 1.85 0.74
C MET A 127 -7.98 3.37 0.73
N ILE A 128 -9.06 3.78 1.39
CA ILE A 128 -9.39 5.19 1.59
C ILE A 128 -8.71 5.67 2.88
N GLN A 129 -7.91 6.72 2.78
CA GLN A 129 -7.26 7.33 3.93
C GLN A 129 -8.19 8.34 4.60
N VAL A 130 -8.50 8.07 5.86
CA VAL A 130 -9.38 8.91 6.68
C VAL A 130 -8.56 9.57 7.79
N ASN A 131 -8.75 10.87 7.99
CA ASN A 131 -8.16 11.59 9.10
C ASN A 131 -9.01 11.42 10.36
N THR A 132 -8.46 10.75 11.37
CA THR A 132 -9.12 10.47 12.65
C THR A 132 -8.67 11.39 13.79
N SER A 133 -7.64 12.22 13.60
CA SER A 133 -7.10 13.05 14.70
C SER A 133 -7.83 14.39 14.89
N GLY A 134 -8.77 14.75 14.01
CA GLY A 134 -9.49 16.03 14.06
C GLY A 134 -8.64 17.26 13.72
N GLU A 135 -7.31 17.13 13.67
CA GLU A 135 -6.42 18.19 13.22
C GLU A 135 -6.48 18.34 11.71
N PRO A 136 -6.76 19.54 11.17
CA PRO A 136 -6.81 19.75 9.73
C PRO A 136 -5.43 19.50 9.11
N ARG A 137 -5.33 18.44 8.30
CA ARG A 137 -4.23 18.24 7.35
C ARG A 137 -4.75 18.54 5.95
N SER A 138 -3.99 19.33 5.21
CA SER A 138 -4.34 19.95 3.92
C SER A 138 -4.70 19.00 2.75
N SER A 139 -5.08 17.73 2.96
CA SER A 139 -5.67 16.90 1.89
C SER A 139 -6.48 15.68 2.31
N THR A 140 -6.61 15.37 3.60
CA THR A 140 -7.19 14.08 3.98
C THR A 140 -8.67 14.23 4.27
N LEU A 141 -9.51 13.30 3.74
CA LEU A 141 -10.93 13.25 4.06
C LEU A 141 -11.13 13.19 5.56
N LEU A 142 -11.96 14.08 6.09
CA LEU A 142 -12.38 14.03 7.47
C LEU A 142 -13.31 12.81 7.64
N HIS A 143 -13.23 12.15 8.80
CA HIS A 143 -14.10 11.00 9.09
C HIS A 143 -15.58 11.28 8.79
N ASN A 144 -16.07 12.48 9.10
CA ASN A 144 -17.46 12.85 8.90
C ASN A 144 -17.88 13.09 7.43
N SER A 145 -16.94 13.27 6.49
CA SER A 145 -17.27 13.43 5.06
C SER A 145 -17.37 12.08 4.34
N VAL A 146 -16.57 11.08 4.76
CA VAL A 146 -16.58 9.73 4.15
C VAL A 146 -17.92 9.02 4.32
N PHE A 147 -18.60 9.25 5.44
CA PHE A 147 -19.88 8.58 5.76
C PHE A 147 -21.13 9.38 5.40
N ARG A 148 -21.00 10.58 4.80
CA ARG A 148 -22.15 11.45 4.50
C ARG A 148 -22.61 11.44 3.05
N GLU A 149 -21.82 10.94 2.10
CA GLU A 149 -22.16 11.08 0.67
C GLU A 149 -22.98 9.95 0.04
N GLU A 150 -23.12 8.74 0.62
CA GLU A 150 -23.92 7.67 -0.04
C GLU A 150 -24.62 6.66 0.91
N TRP A 151 -25.62 7.10 1.70
CA TRP A 151 -26.58 6.16 2.34
C TRP A 151 -28.04 6.64 2.33
N HIS A 152 -28.43 7.54 1.42
CA HIS A 152 -29.82 8.01 1.33
C HIS A 152 -30.50 7.93 -0.04
N GLN A 153 -29.92 7.31 -1.07
CA GLN A 153 -30.66 7.06 -2.31
C GLN A 153 -30.39 5.67 -2.88
N THR A 154 -31.19 4.71 -2.42
CA THR A 154 -31.89 3.70 -3.24
C THR A 154 -32.77 2.85 -2.32
N HIS A 155 -34.00 3.33 -2.09
CA HIS A 155 -35.18 2.49 -1.91
C HIS A 155 -36.03 2.66 -3.16
#